data_AF-A0A5C3MTS3-F1
#
_entry.id   AF-A0A5C3MTS3-F1
#
_cell.length_a   1.000
_cell.length_b   1.000
_cell.length_c   1.000
_cell.angle_alpha   90.00
_cell.angle_beta   90.00
_cell.angle_gamma   90.00
#
_symmetry.space_group_name_H-M   'P 1'
#
loop_
_entity.id
_entity.type
_entity.pdbx_description
1 polymer ?
#
loop_
_entity_poly.entity_id
_entity_poly.type
_entity_poly.pdbx_seq_one_letter_code
_entity_poly.pdbx_strand_id
1 'polypeptide(L)'
;MDANFDLSQWQVPGADAAFYIPNFVTQDEEAYLIRKIVEAPRHRWKQLANRRLQIWGGEMTNNNLLIQSEMPAWLNQCPDIITRLRETGAYANSAHGAPNHVILNEYQAGQGIMPHQDGPAYHAVVGTISLGSHAVFHYYEYADDDQQRDFGQSMRHEDVLTGGRRINPVPVLSLLLEPRSLIITTSKLYSCHLHGIEPLETDSFSASSTGHAVHQSSTTPYKIANADLIQGSQEQDLVREGGSLKRGTRYSLTCRDVEKVVNRKFMGKR
;
A
#
# COMPACT_ATOMS: atom_id res chain seq x y z
N MET A 1 21.12 4.92 -1.74
CA MET A 1 20.68 6.27 -2.16
C MET A 1 21.83 7.24 -1.92
N ASP A 2 21.78 8.46 -2.44
CA ASP A 2 22.79 9.48 -2.11
C ASP A 2 22.69 9.85 -0.61
N ALA A 3 23.82 10.23 0.00
CA ALA A 3 23.92 10.56 1.43
C ALA A 3 23.05 11.75 1.88
N ASN A 4 22.37 12.41 0.94
CA ASN A 4 21.49 13.57 1.14
C ASN A 4 20.04 13.31 0.67
N PHE A 5 19.54 12.07 0.74
CA PHE A 5 18.15 11.79 0.36
C PHE A 5 17.19 12.63 1.23
N ASP A 6 16.44 13.51 0.58
CA ASP A 6 15.44 14.37 1.22
C ASP A 6 14.04 13.87 0.84
N LEU A 7 13.39 13.21 1.79
CA LEU A 7 12.05 12.65 1.61
C LEU A 7 11.00 13.72 1.28
N SER A 8 11.20 14.96 1.73
CA SER A 8 10.22 16.05 1.55
C SER A 8 10.03 16.44 0.08
N GLN A 9 11.03 16.22 -0.77
CA GLN A 9 10.95 16.46 -2.22
C GLN A 9 9.93 15.55 -2.93
N TRP A 10 9.58 14.43 -2.28
CA TRP A 10 8.67 13.42 -2.80
C TRP A 10 7.27 13.51 -2.18
N GLN A 11 6.99 14.57 -1.42
CA GLN A 11 5.70 14.76 -0.78
C GLN A 11 4.58 14.85 -1.81
N VAL A 12 3.52 14.08 -1.60
CA VAL A 12 2.33 14.11 -2.45
C VAL A 12 1.57 15.42 -2.22
N PRO A 13 1.26 16.19 -3.28
CA PRO A 13 0.44 17.39 -3.17
C PRO A 13 -0.90 17.12 -2.46
N GLY A 14 -1.22 17.93 -1.45
CA GLY A 14 -2.46 17.78 -0.68
C GLY A 14 -2.43 16.71 0.42
N ALA A 15 -1.27 16.08 0.68
CA ALA A 15 -1.12 15.12 1.76
C ALA A 15 0.20 15.34 2.53
N ASP A 16 0.10 15.75 3.80
CA ASP A 16 1.28 16.01 4.65
C ASP A 16 2.06 14.76 5.06
N ALA A 17 1.46 13.59 4.91
CA ALA A 17 1.97 12.34 5.45
C ALA A 17 2.11 11.23 4.38
N ALA A 18 2.10 11.59 3.09
CA ALA A 18 2.30 10.68 1.98
C ALA A 18 3.45 11.15 1.08
N PHE A 19 4.33 10.23 0.71
CA PHE A 19 5.49 10.50 -0.15
C PHE A 19 5.57 9.46 -1.28
N TYR A 20 5.59 9.92 -2.52
CA TYR A 20 5.64 9.06 -3.70
C TYR A 20 6.98 9.20 -4.41
N ILE A 21 7.71 8.08 -4.51
CA ILE A 21 9.02 8.01 -5.14
C ILE A 21 8.92 7.08 -6.36
N PRO A 22 8.94 7.61 -7.60
CA PRO A 22 8.99 6.81 -8.82
C PRO A 22 10.35 6.12 -8.95
N ASN A 23 10.41 4.99 -9.67
CA ASN A 23 11.66 4.29 -9.97
C ASN A 23 12.55 4.02 -8.74
N PHE A 24 11.94 3.75 -7.58
CA PHE A 24 12.63 3.44 -6.32
C PHE A 24 13.49 2.17 -6.42
N VAL A 25 13.06 1.23 -7.26
CA VAL A 25 13.91 0.13 -7.73
C VAL A 25 14.19 0.29 -9.22
N THR A 26 15.33 -0.20 -9.68
CA THR A 26 15.65 -0.22 -11.11
C THR A 26 14.88 -1.32 -11.84
N GLN A 27 14.89 -1.29 -13.18
CA GLN A 27 14.28 -2.33 -13.99
C GLN A 27 14.93 -3.71 -13.77
N ASP A 28 16.25 -3.77 -13.60
CA ASP A 28 16.97 -5.01 -13.32
C ASP A 28 16.65 -5.56 -11.92
N GLU A 29 16.54 -4.66 -10.94
CA GLU A 29 16.11 -5.01 -9.59
C GLU A 29 14.68 -5.53 -9.57
N GLU A 30 13.75 -4.89 -10.30
CA GLU A 30 12.38 -5.37 -10.45
C GLU A 30 12.33 -6.77 -11.06
N ALA A 31 13.05 -7.00 -12.16
CA ALA A 31 13.11 -8.32 -12.80
C ALA A 31 13.67 -9.38 -11.84
N TYR A 32 14.71 -9.03 -11.09
CA TYR A 32 15.30 -9.91 -10.07
C TYR A 32 14.32 -10.23 -8.93
N LEU A 33 13.65 -9.21 -8.39
CA LEU A 33 12.68 -9.33 -7.31
C LEU A 33 11.50 -10.21 -7.76
N ILE A 34 10.87 -9.89 -8.90
CA ILE A 34 9.75 -10.68 -9.44
C ILE A 34 10.15 -12.14 -9.64
N ARG A 35 11.34 -12.41 -10.18
CA ARG A 35 11.85 -13.77 -10.31
C ARG A 35 11.90 -14.49 -8.96
N LYS A 36 12.46 -13.85 -7.92
CA LYS A 36 12.54 -14.45 -6.57
C LYS A 36 11.18 -14.69 -5.92
N ILE A 37 10.24 -13.81 -6.19
CA ILE A 37 8.86 -13.92 -5.72
C ILE A 37 8.18 -15.13 -6.35
N VAL A 38 8.31 -15.30 -7.67
CA VAL A 38 7.70 -16.40 -8.43
C VAL A 38 8.38 -17.74 -8.14
N GLU A 39 9.70 -17.76 -7.95
CA GLU A 39 10.48 -18.94 -7.56
C GLU A 39 10.18 -19.44 -6.13
N ALA A 40 9.49 -18.64 -5.31
CA ALA A 40 9.20 -19.00 -3.93
C ALA A 40 8.40 -20.32 -3.86
N PRO A 41 8.79 -21.27 -2.99
CA PRO A 41 8.09 -22.54 -2.84
C PRO A 41 6.60 -22.36 -2.53
N ARG A 42 5.75 -23.30 -2.98
CA ARG A 42 4.29 -23.22 -2.79
C ARG A 42 3.86 -22.94 -1.34
N HIS A 43 4.54 -23.51 -0.35
CA HIS A 43 4.21 -23.32 1.07
C HIS A 43 4.46 -21.88 1.58
N ARG A 44 5.21 -21.05 0.84
CA ARG A 44 5.39 -19.61 1.15
C ARG A 44 4.18 -18.79 0.75
N TRP A 45 3.33 -19.31 -0.13
CA TRP A 45 2.12 -18.64 -0.57
C TRP A 45 0.94 -19.01 0.32
N LYS A 46 0.29 -17.98 0.88
CA LYS A 46 -1.00 -18.09 1.55
C LYS A 46 -2.08 -17.61 0.57
N GLN A 47 -3.00 -18.50 0.22
CA GLN A 47 -4.15 -18.16 -0.62
C GLN A 47 -5.23 -17.49 0.24
N LEU A 48 -5.67 -16.32 -0.17
CA LEU A 48 -6.86 -15.63 0.35
C LEU A 48 -8.01 -15.78 -0.68
N ALA A 49 -9.18 -15.23 -0.37
CA ALA A 49 -10.36 -15.34 -1.22
C ALA A 49 -10.08 -14.94 -2.69
N ASN A 50 -9.50 -13.75 -2.90
CA ASN A 50 -9.33 -13.17 -4.25
C ASN A 50 -7.88 -12.84 -4.60
N ARG A 51 -6.90 -13.21 -3.75
CA ARG A 51 -5.48 -12.92 -3.97
C ARG A 51 -4.62 -13.88 -3.17
N ARG A 52 -3.30 -13.84 -3.35
CA ARG A 52 -2.35 -14.59 -2.51
C ARG A 52 -1.25 -13.70 -1.99
N LEU A 53 -0.64 -14.10 -0.89
CA LEU A 53 0.45 -13.35 -0.26
C LEU A 53 1.58 -14.24 0.24
N GLN A 54 2.73 -13.63 0.49
CA GLN A 54 3.85 -14.18 1.26
C GLN A 54 4.14 -13.26 2.45
N ILE A 55 4.74 -13.82 3.50
CA ILE A 55 5.14 -13.06 4.70
C ILE A 55 6.62 -13.33 4.97
N TRP A 56 7.38 -12.25 5.18
CA TRP A 56 8.83 -12.27 5.42
C TRP A 56 9.20 -11.42 6.64
N GLY A 57 10.31 -11.77 7.29
CA GLY A 57 10.77 -11.12 8.54
C GLY A 57 10.22 -11.74 9.84
N GLY A 58 9.24 -12.63 9.75
CA GLY A 58 8.73 -13.39 10.88
C GLY A 58 7.25 -13.73 10.77
N GLU A 59 6.67 -14.19 11.89
CA GLU A 59 5.24 -14.50 11.99
C GLU A 59 4.60 -13.70 13.13
N MET A 60 3.42 -13.13 12.88
CA MET A 60 2.64 -12.43 13.90
C MET A 60 1.88 -13.41 14.78
N THR A 61 1.98 -13.22 16.09
CA THR A 61 1.14 -13.90 17.09
C THR A 61 -0.21 -13.21 17.23
N ASN A 62 -1.18 -13.90 17.86
CA ASN A 62 -2.49 -13.32 18.18
C ASN A 62 -2.41 -12.12 19.14
N ASN A 63 -1.29 -11.95 19.85
CA ASN A 63 -1.06 -10.85 20.78
C ASN A 63 -0.23 -9.72 20.16
N ASN A 64 -0.19 -9.63 18.83
CA ASN A 64 0.52 -8.58 18.07
C ASN A 64 2.04 -8.55 18.31
N LEU A 65 2.64 -9.68 18.66
CA LEU A 65 4.10 -9.85 18.76
C LEU A 65 4.63 -10.49 17.48
N LEU A 66 5.78 -10.00 16.98
CA LEU A 66 6.51 -10.63 15.88
C LEU A 66 7.44 -11.71 16.42
N ILE A 67 7.22 -12.96 16.03
CA ILE A 67 8.22 -14.02 16.16
C ILE A 67 9.21 -13.83 15.01
N GLN A 68 10.34 -13.18 15.31
CA GLN A 68 11.28 -12.74 14.27
C GLN A 68 11.94 -13.92 13.56
N SER A 69 12.11 -13.76 12.26
CA SER A 69 12.93 -14.61 11.41
C SER A 69 13.83 -13.74 10.53
N GLU A 70 14.92 -14.30 10.01
CA GLU A 70 15.80 -13.55 9.13
C GLU A 70 15.06 -13.09 7.86
N MET A 71 15.29 -11.83 7.48
CA MET A 71 14.84 -11.30 6.21
C MET A 71 15.61 -12.01 5.09
N PRO A 72 14.96 -12.46 4.01
CA PRO A 72 15.67 -13.20 2.97
C PRO A 72 16.67 -12.29 2.24
N ALA A 73 17.81 -12.86 1.84
CA ALA A 73 18.91 -12.16 1.18
C ALA A 73 18.50 -11.34 -0.06
N TRP A 74 17.48 -11.80 -0.80
CA TRP A 74 16.97 -11.11 -1.98
C TRP A 74 16.21 -9.80 -1.66
N LEU A 75 15.97 -9.49 -0.38
CA LEU A 75 15.37 -8.23 0.10
C LEU A 75 16.37 -7.32 0.84
N ASN A 76 17.46 -7.84 1.40
CA ASN A 76 18.36 -7.08 2.28
C ASN A 76 19.85 -7.21 1.93
N GLN A 77 20.19 -7.70 0.73
CA GLN A 77 21.58 -7.76 0.26
C GLN A 77 21.72 -7.24 -1.17
N CYS A 78 20.96 -7.80 -2.11
CA CYS A 78 21.01 -7.36 -3.51
C CYS A 78 19.68 -7.68 -4.23
N PRO A 79 18.79 -6.68 -4.43
CA PRO A 79 18.89 -5.32 -3.90
C PRO A 79 18.71 -5.27 -2.37
N ASP A 80 19.41 -4.36 -1.69
CA ASP A 80 19.20 -4.09 -0.27
C ASP A 80 18.06 -3.08 -0.07
N ILE A 81 16.83 -3.59 -0.21
CA ILE A 81 15.59 -2.82 -0.06
C ILE A 81 15.42 -2.32 1.36
N ILE A 82 15.80 -3.11 2.36
CA ILE A 82 15.64 -2.74 3.77
C ILE A 82 16.52 -1.55 4.13
N THR A 83 17.80 -1.58 3.76
CA THR A 83 18.69 -0.43 3.98
C THR A 83 18.26 0.77 3.16
N ARG A 84 17.84 0.59 1.90
CA ARG A 84 17.31 1.69 1.08
C ARG A 84 16.08 2.35 1.71
N LEU A 85 15.17 1.58 2.32
CA LEU A 85 14.03 2.12 3.06
C LEU A 85 14.46 2.85 4.34
N ARG A 86 15.47 2.34 5.06
CA ARG A 86 16.08 3.05 6.21
C ARG A 86 16.64 4.40 5.79
N GLU A 87 17.36 4.45 4.67
CA GLU A 87 18.00 5.66 4.14
C GLU A 87 17.00 6.76 3.74
N THR A 88 15.72 6.43 3.54
CA THR A 88 14.67 7.45 3.35
C THR A 88 14.41 8.29 4.60
N GLY A 89 14.86 7.84 5.78
CA GLY A 89 14.58 8.48 7.06
C GLY A 89 13.15 8.28 7.59
N ALA A 90 12.23 7.72 6.79
CA ALA A 90 10.83 7.55 7.17
C ALA A 90 10.63 6.68 8.43
N TYR A 91 11.54 5.73 8.66
CA TYR A 91 11.50 4.80 9.79
C TYR A 91 12.35 5.26 10.98
N ALA A 92 12.98 6.44 10.94
CA ALA A 92 13.95 6.87 11.95
C ALA A 92 13.39 6.86 13.39
N ASN A 93 12.08 7.07 13.55
CA ASN A 93 11.38 7.06 14.84
C ASN A 93 10.75 5.70 15.20
N SER A 94 10.89 4.69 14.34
CA SER A 94 10.43 3.33 14.61
C SER A 94 11.44 2.60 15.50
N ALA A 95 11.01 1.54 16.20
CA ALA A 95 11.85 0.83 17.17
C ALA A 95 13.15 0.28 16.57
N HIS A 96 13.11 -0.10 15.29
CA HIS A 96 14.25 -0.72 14.60
C HIS A 96 14.89 0.20 13.54
N GLY A 97 14.37 1.41 13.33
CA GLY A 97 14.87 2.34 12.31
C GLY A 97 14.66 1.86 10.86
N ALA A 98 13.96 0.75 10.66
CA ALA A 98 13.77 0.08 9.37
C ALA A 98 12.62 -0.94 9.45
N PRO A 99 12.07 -1.37 8.32
CA PRO A 99 11.12 -2.48 8.30
C PRO A 99 11.73 -3.79 8.80
N ASN A 100 10.99 -4.49 9.66
CA ASN A 100 11.33 -5.85 10.10
C ASN A 100 10.30 -6.90 9.64
N HIS A 101 9.20 -6.47 9.01
CA HIS A 101 8.13 -7.33 8.53
C HIS A 101 7.66 -6.88 7.15
N VAL A 102 7.63 -7.81 6.20
CA VAL A 102 7.22 -7.53 4.81
C VAL A 102 6.11 -8.48 4.42
N ILE A 103 4.97 -7.93 4.01
CA ILE A 103 3.88 -8.68 3.40
C ILE A 103 3.92 -8.42 1.90
N LEU A 104 4.14 -9.48 1.13
CA LEU A 104 4.09 -9.44 -0.31
C LEU A 104 2.71 -9.89 -0.79
N ASN A 105 2.00 -9.08 -1.56
CA ASN A 105 0.75 -9.49 -2.20
C ASN A 105 0.95 -9.61 -3.72
N GLU A 106 0.33 -10.61 -4.32
CA GLU A 106 0.14 -10.68 -5.78
C GLU A 106 -1.30 -10.32 -6.11
N TYR A 107 -1.48 -9.47 -7.12
CA TYR A 107 -2.75 -9.08 -7.71
C TYR A 107 -2.72 -9.37 -9.20
N GLN A 108 -3.67 -10.15 -9.70
CA GLN A 108 -3.98 -10.24 -11.12
C GLN A 108 -4.89 -9.08 -11.55
N ALA A 109 -5.01 -8.85 -12.85
CA ALA A 109 -6.03 -7.93 -13.37
C ALA A 109 -7.42 -8.33 -12.84
N GLY A 110 -8.22 -7.34 -12.43
CA GLY A 110 -9.52 -7.57 -11.78
C GLY A 110 -9.44 -7.91 -10.29
N GLN A 111 -8.25 -7.99 -9.69
CA GLN A 111 -8.10 -8.19 -8.24
C GLN A 111 -7.82 -6.86 -7.53
N GLY A 112 -8.26 -6.80 -6.27
CA GLY A 112 -8.12 -5.63 -5.42
C GLY A 112 -8.15 -5.97 -3.94
N ILE A 113 -8.20 -4.94 -3.10
CA ILE A 113 -8.36 -5.06 -1.66
C ILE A 113 -9.31 -3.97 -1.19
N MET A 114 -10.37 -4.38 -0.49
CA MET A 114 -11.36 -3.46 0.05
C MET A 114 -10.72 -2.47 1.03
N PRO A 115 -11.30 -1.28 1.23
CA PRO A 115 -10.80 -0.32 2.20
C PRO A 115 -10.65 -0.95 3.59
N HIS A 116 -9.44 -0.87 4.15
CA HIS A 116 -9.11 -1.43 5.45
C HIS A 116 -8.01 -0.61 6.12
N GLN A 117 -7.79 -0.86 7.41
CA GLN A 117 -6.67 -0.33 8.16
C GLN A 117 -5.67 -1.44 8.46
N ASP A 118 -4.41 -1.07 8.60
CA ASP A 118 -3.39 -2.00 9.07
C ASP A 118 -3.56 -2.31 10.57
N GLY A 119 -3.11 -3.49 10.99
CA GLY A 119 -3.24 -3.93 12.37
C GLY A 119 -2.44 -3.06 13.36
N PRO A 120 -2.82 -3.04 14.65
CA PRO A 120 -2.25 -2.15 15.66
C PRO A 120 -0.81 -2.51 16.09
N ALA A 121 -0.22 -3.58 15.53
CA ALA A 121 1.11 -4.06 15.89
C ALA A 121 2.26 -3.21 15.31
N TYR A 122 1.96 -2.40 14.30
CA TYR A 122 2.95 -1.72 13.49
C TYR A 122 3.16 -0.28 13.96
N HIS A 123 4.40 0.20 13.86
CA HIS A 123 4.67 1.63 13.94
C HIS A 123 3.89 2.39 12.87
N ALA A 124 3.59 3.68 13.10
CA ALA A 124 2.78 4.51 12.20
C ALA A 124 3.53 4.97 10.94
N VAL A 125 4.18 4.02 10.25
CA VAL A 125 4.87 4.15 8.97
C VAL A 125 4.71 2.87 8.16
N VAL A 126 4.43 3.01 6.88
CA VAL A 126 4.44 1.92 5.92
C VAL A 126 5.05 2.37 4.61
N GLY A 127 5.92 1.53 4.05
CA GLY A 127 6.44 1.68 2.70
C GLY A 127 5.87 0.58 1.82
N THR A 128 5.21 0.92 0.73
CA THR A 128 4.71 -0.05 -0.25
C THR A 128 5.41 0.13 -1.59
N ILE A 129 6.17 -0.89 -2.00
CA ILE A 129 6.82 -0.94 -3.30
C ILE A 129 5.90 -1.66 -4.29
N SER A 130 5.67 -1.08 -5.46
CA SER A 130 4.91 -1.70 -6.55
C SER A 130 5.85 -2.31 -7.59
N LEU A 131 5.55 -3.50 -8.10
CA LEU A 131 6.33 -4.18 -9.14
C LEU A 131 5.40 -4.78 -10.20
N GLY A 132 5.88 -4.88 -11.44
CA GLY A 132 5.26 -5.61 -12.55
C GLY A 132 4.14 -4.85 -13.25
N SER A 133 3.19 -4.30 -12.50
CA SER A 133 2.11 -3.47 -13.06
C SER A 133 1.70 -2.36 -12.08
N HIS A 134 0.89 -1.43 -12.58
CA HIS A 134 0.38 -0.30 -11.82
C HIS A 134 -0.87 -0.67 -11.02
N ALA A 135 -1.27 0.22 -10.12
CA ALA A 135 -2.61 0.25 -9.54
C ALA A 135 -2.96 1.68 -9.13
N VAL A 136 -4.25 2.02 -9.17
CA VAL A 136 -4.74 3.20 -8.44
C VAL A 136 -5.00 2.79 -6.99
N PHE A 137 -4.40 3.54 -6.07
CA PHE A 137 -4.45 3.32 -4.63
C PHE A 137 -5.22 4.45 -3.96
N HIS A 138 -6.17 4.09 -3.10
CA HIS A 138 -7.10 5.03 -2.50
C HIS A 138 -6.92 5.07 -0.98
N TYR A 139 -7.10 6.27 -0.42
CA TYR A 139 -7.35 6.49 0.99
C TYR A 139 -8.78 6.96 1.18
N TYR A 140 -9.46 6.43 2.20
CA TYR A 140 -10.84 6.73 2.53
C TYR A 140 -10.97 7.09 4.01
N GLU A 141 -12.07 7.76 4.34
CA GLU A 141 -12.50 8.01 5.71
C GLU A 141 -13.82 7.28 6.00
N TYR A 142 -14.13 7.12 7.28
CA TYR A 142 -15.49 6.75 7.67
C TYR A 142 -16.43 7.92 7.44
N ALA A 143 -17.68 7.65 7.07
CA ALA A 143 -18.71 8.67 6.98
C ALA A 143 -19.08 9.18 8.38
N ASP A 144 -19.28 10.49 8.52
CA ASP A 144 -19.73 11.10 9.78
C ASP A 144 -21.12 10.58 10.19
N ASP A 145 -21.32 10.32 11.48
CA ASP A 145 -22.57 9.80 12.03
C ASP A 145 -23.79 10.72 11.78
N ASP A 146 -23.59 12.01 11.45
CA ASP A 146 -24.68 12.95 11.16
C ASP A 146 -25.42 12.67 9.82
N GLN A 147 -24.81 11.93 8.88
CA GLN A 147 -25.50 11.48 7.67
C GLN A 147 -26.45 10.27 7.92
N GLN A 148 -26.46 9.70 9.14
CA GLN A 148 -27.40 8.62 9.49
C GLN A 148 -28.84 9.11 9.71
N ARG A 149 -29.07 10.42 9.84
CA ARG A 149 -30.40 10.96 10.20
C ARG A 149 -31.32 11.27 9.01
N ASP A 150 -30.82 11.28 7.77
CA ASP A 150 -31.59 11.78 6.61
C ASP A 150 -32.11 10.68 5.66
N PHE A 151 -31.69 9.43 5.81
CA PHE A 151 -32.28 8.28 5.10
C PHE A 151 -33.24 7.53 6.02
N GLY A 152 -34.47 8.05 6.08
CA GLY A 152 -35.51 7.64 7.01
C GLY A 152 -35.90 6.15 7.02
N GLN A 153 -36.34 5.74 8.21
CA GLN A 153 -37.42 4.78 8.47
C GLN A 153 -37.36 3.43 7.72
N SER A 154 -36.56 2.49 8.21
CA SER A 154 -36.92 1.06 8.32
C SER A 154 -35.76 0.20 8.86
N MET A 155 -35.14 0.58 9.98
CA MET A 155 -34.20 -0.33 10.64
C MET A 155 -34.96 -1.24 11.60
N ARG A 156 -35.01 -2.53 11.25
CA ARG A 156 -35.44 -3.62 12.13
C ARG A 156 -34.45 -3.69 13.29
N HIS A 157 -34.98 -4.01 14.46
CA HIS A 157 -34.35 -3.91 15.77
C HIS A 157 -33.26 -4.98 16.05
N GLU A 158 -32.61 -5.54 15.03
CA GLU A 158 -31.63 -6.64 15.16
C GLU A 158 -30.19 -6.28 14.72
N ASP A 159 -29.96 -5.18 13.99
CA ASP A 159 -28.61 -4.82 13.49
C ASP A 159 -27.74 -4.00 14.46
N VAL A 160 -28.18 -3.81 15.71
CA VAL A 160 -27.47 -2.99 16.72
C VAL A 160 -26.26 -3.74 17.35
N LEU A 161 -26.02 -5.01 16.99
CA LEU A 161 -25.01 -5.84 17.63
C LEU A 161 -23.69 -6.00 16.85
N THR A 162 -23.55 -5.43 15.65
CA THR A 162 -22.31 -5.45 14.87
C THR A 162 -22.01 -4.04 14.33
N GLY A 163 -21.52 -3.15 15.20
CA GLY A 163 -21.25 -1.74 14.91
C GLY A 163 -20.22 -1.47 13.81
N GLY A 164 -20.56 -1.75 12.55
CA GLY A 164 -19.75 -1.43 11.37
C GLY A 164 -19.94 0.02 10.96
N ARG A 165 -18.86 0.82 11.06
CA ARG A 165 -18.85 2.20 10.55
C ARG A 165 -18.89 2.19 9.02
N ARG A 166 -19.77 3.01 8.44
CA ARG A 166 -19.86 3.19 6.99
C ARG A 166 -18.63 3.93 6.47
N ILE A 167 -18.10 3.49 5.32
CA ILE A 167 -16.98 4.15 4.63
C ILE A 167 -17.57 5.20 3.68
N ASN A 168 -16.97 6.39 3.64
CA ASN A 168 -17.28 7.38 2.62
C ASN A 168 -16.78 6.85 1.26
N PRO A 169 -17.66 6.68 0.25
CA PRO A 169 -17.25 6.13 -1.05
C PRO A 169 -16.30 7.06 -1.82
N VAL A 170 -16.25 8.35 -1.48
CA VAL A 170 -15.32 9.30 -2.09
C VAL A 170 -13.97 9.18 -1.40
N PRO A 171 -12.89 8.79 -2.13
CA PRO A 171 -11.56 8.76 -1.54
C PRO A 171 -11.08 10.18 -1.23
N VAL A 172 -10.41 10.35 -0.11
CA VAL A 172 -9.77 11.62 0.27
C VAL A 172 -8.46 11.85 -0.47
N LEU A 173 -7.82 10.77 -0.92
CA LEU A 173 -6.58 10.80 -1.69
C LEU A 173 -6.54 9.58 -2.61
N SER A 174 -6.20 9.80 -3.87
CA SER A 174 -5.99 8.74 -4.86
C SER A 174 -4.63 8.94 -5.54
N LEU A 175 -3.88 7.85 -5.70
CA LEU A 175 -2.53 7.85 -6.27
C LEU A 175 -2.43 6.79 -7.37
N LEU A 176 -1.76 7.11 -8.47
CA LEU A 176 -1.33 6.09 -9.42
C LEU A 176 0.03 5.56 -8.96
N LEU A 177 0.09 4.27 -8.61
CA LEU A 177 1.33 3.61 -8.23
C LEU A 177 1.92 2.90 -9.44
N GLU A 178 2.98 3.47 -10.02
CA GLU A 178 3.68 2.88 -11.17
C GLU A 178 4.47 1.62 -10.77
N PRO A 179 4.77 0.72 -11.72
CA PRO A 179 5.79 -0.30 -11.47
C PRO A 179 7.10 0.38 -11.03
N ARG A 180 7.78 -0.26 -10.08
CA ARG A 180 9.02 0.20 -9.42
C ARG A 180 8.88 1.39 -8.48
N SER A 181 7.67 1.92 -8.28
CA SER A 181 7.45 3.04 -7.36
C SER A 181 7.46 2.59 -5.89
N LEU A 182 7.70 3.55 -5.00
CA LEU A 182 7.48 3.44 -3.56
C LEU A 182 6.49 4.52 -3.11
N ILE A 183 5.46 4.11 -2.36
CA ILE A 183 4.64 5.03 -1.55
C ILE A 183 4.98 4.83 -0.08
N ILE A 184 5.34 5.90 0.61
CA ILE A 184 5.50 5.95 2.06
C ILE A 184 4.30 6.68 2.64
N THR A 185 3.65 6.09 3.65
CA THR A 185 2.57 6.72 4.42
C THR A 185 2.94 6.73 5.88
N THR A 186 2.70 7.84 6.56
CA THR A 186 3.04 8.04 7.97
C THR A 186 1.85 8.58 8.78
N SER A 187 2.01 8.57 10.10
CA SER A 187 1.18 9.35 11.04
C SER A 187 -0.33 9.14 10.87
N LYS A 188 -1.11 10.24 10.80
CA LYS A 188 -2.58 10.18 10.77
C LYS A 188 -3.12 9.47 9.53
N LEU A 189 -2.49 9.66 8.37
CA LEU A 189 -2.91 9.00 7.14
C LEU A 189 -2.73 7.48 7.22
N TYR A 190 -1.77 7.01 8.02
CA TYR A 190 -1.63 5.59 8.33
C TYR A 190 -2.65 5.11 9.39
N SER A 191 -2.85 5.87 10.47
CA SER A 191 -3.62 5.41 11.64
C SER A 191 -5.13 5.63 11.55
N CYS A 192 -5.58 6.60 10.76
CA CYS A 192 -6.97 7.08 10.78
C CYS A 192 -7.73 6.83 9.47
N HIS A 193 -7.02 6.61 8.38
CA HIS A 193 -7.62 6.39 7.06
C HIS A 193 -7.64 4.91 6.72
N LEU A 194 -8.68 4.51 5.98
CA LEU A 194 -8.72 3.23 5.33
C LEU A 194 -7.99 3.35 3.99
N HIS A 195 -7.45 2.24 3.49
CA HIS A 195 -6.85 2.22 2.18
C HIS A 195 -7.24 0.97 1.37
N GLY A 196 -7.29 1.12 0.06
CA GLY A 196 -7.81 0.09 -0.83
C GLY A 196 -7.35 0.23 -2.28
N ILE A 197 -7.60 -0.84 -3.03
CA ILE A 197 -7.39 -0.93 -4.48
C ILE A 197 -8.66 -1.55 -5.06
N GLU A 198 -9.32 -0.86 -5.99
CA GLU A 198 -10.50 -1.39 -6.65
C GLU A 198 -10.16 -2.62 -7.53
N PRO A 199 -11.03 -3.64 -7.62
CA PRO A 199 -10.81 -4.86 -8.40
C PRO A 199 -11.09 -4.63 -9.89
N LEU A 200 -10.25 -3.83 -10.56
CA LEU A 200 -10.41 -3.46 -11.97
C LEU A 200 -9.42 -4.18 -12.87
N GLU A 201 -9.82 -4.41 -14.13
CA GLU A 201 -8.90 -4.86 -15.19
C GLU A 201 -8.19 -3.69 -15.88
N THR A 202 -8.80 -2.50 -15.86
CA THR A 202 -8.33 -1.31 -16.55
C THR A 202 -8.70 -0.06 -15.74
N ASP A 203 -7.76 0.86 -15.59
CA ASP A 203 -7.99 2.19 -15.02
C ASP A 203 -8.28 3.19 -16.15
N SER A 204 -9.39 3.93 -16.05
CA SER A 204 -9.82 4.91 -17.08
C SER A 204 -9.73 6.34 -16.55
N PHE A 205 -9.02 7.20 -17.28
CA PHE A 205 -8.75 8.59 -16.93
C PHE A 205 -9.52 9.52 -17.87
N SER A 206 -10.01 10.65 -17.36
CA SER A 206 -10.73 11.65 -18.15
C SER A 206 -9.95 12.96 -18.23
N ALA A 207 -9.88 13.57 -19.42
CA ALA A 207 -9.42 14.94 -19.55
C ALA A 207 -10.33 15.86 -18.72
N SER A 208 -9.75 16.66 -17.82
CA SER A 208 -10.51 17.64 -17.02
C SER A 208 -9.99 19.04 -17.29
N SER A 209 -10.91 19.96 -17.61
CA SER A 209 -10.64 21.39 -17.81
C SER A 209 -10.27 22.13 -16.51
N THR A 210 -10.43 21.52 -15.33
CA THR A 210 -10.07 22.06 -14.01
C THR A 210 -9.06 21.18 -13.25
N GLY A 211 -8.34 20.33 -13.98
CA GLY A 211 -7.27 19.47 -13.47
C GLY A 211 -7.66 17.99 -13.36
N HIS A 212 -6.71 17.15 -13.81
CA HIS A 212 -6.59 15.68 -13.82
C HIS A 212 -7.62 14.89 -12.99
N ALA A 213 -8.76 14.56 -13.59
CA ALA A 213 -9.82 13.77 -12.96
C ALA A 213 -9.90 12.36 -13.55
N VAL A 214 -10.11 11.36 -12.70
CA VAL A 214 -10.34 9.97 -13.07
C VAL A 214 -11.82 9.68 -12.92
N HIS A 215 -12.44 9.13 -13.97
CA HIS A 215 -13.81 8.65 -13.92
C HIS A 215 -13.78 7.13 -13.95
N GLN A 216 -13.70 6.50 -12.76
CA GLN A 216 -13.79 5.04 -12.66
C GLN A 216 -15.24 4.56 -12.54
N SER A 217 -15.38 3.25 -12.74
CA SER A 217 -16.63 2.48 -12.79
C SER A 217 -17.51 2.57 -11.53
N SER A 218 -17.11 3.24 -10.44
CA SER A 218 -17.95 3.34 -9.25
C SER A 218 -17.98 4.75 -8.60
N THR A 219 -19.18 5.32 -8.62
CA THR A 219 -19.77 6.31 -7.70
C THR A 219 -19.27 7.75 -7.57
N THR A 220 -18.03 8.16 -7.88
CA THR A 220 -17.67 9.60 -7.82
C THR A 220 -16.31 9.91 -8.46
N PRO A 221 -16.16 10.99 -9.25
CA PRO A 221 -14.87 11.35 -9.84
C PRO A 221 -13.89 11.82 -8.75
N TYR A 222 -12.62 11.41 -8.88
CA TYR A 222 -11.53 11.82 -7.99
C TYR A 222 -10.28 12.19 -8.80
N LYS A 223 -9.32 12.87 -8.19
CA LYS A 223 -8.07 13.30 -8.85
C LYS A 223 -6.90 12.39 -8.47
N ILE A 224 -5.94 12.19 -9.39
CA ILE A 224 -4.66 11.55 -9.07
C ILE A 224 -3.72 12.61 -8.49
N ALA A 225 -3.48 12.53 -7.18
CA ALA A 225 -2.75 13.57 -6.46
C ALA A 225 -1.25 13.61 -6.79
N ASN A 226 -0.65 12.47 -7.16
CA ASN A 226 0.75 12.39 -7.54
C ASN A 226 1.00 12.59 -9.05
N ALA A 227 0.07 13.21 -9.79
CA ALA A 227 0.17 13.36 -11.25
C ALA A 227 1.49 14.02 -11.71
N ASP A 228 2.00 14.99 -10.94
CA ASP A 228 3.26 15.69 -11.24
C ASP A 228 4.52 14.93 -10.81
N LEU A 229 4.38 13.84 -10.04
CA LEU A 229 5.48 13.00 -9.56
C LEU A 229 5.64 11.68 -10.37
N ILE A 230 4.64 11.32 -11.19
CA ILE A 230 4.71 10.18 -12.11
C ILE A 230 5.88 10.39 -13.09
N GLN A 231 6.59 9.33 -13.48
CA GLN A 231 7.71 9.44 -14.44
C GLN A 231 7.53 8.63 -15.73
N GLY A 232 6.61 7.67 -15.76
CA GLY A 232 6.23 6.94 -16.96
C GLY A 232 5.52 7.85 -17.95
N SER A 233 6.06 7.99 -19.15
CA SER A 233 5.52 8.91 -20.16
C SER A 233 4.09 8.54 -20.55
N GLN A 234 3.81 7.25 -20.71
CA GLN A 234 2.46 6.77 -21.02
C GLN A 234 1.49 7.09 -19.88
N GLU A 235 1.88 6.81 -18.63
CA GLU A 235 1.09 7.09 -17.45
C GLU A 235 0.80 8.58 -17.27
N GLN A 236 1.81 9.44 -17.49
CA GLN A 236 1.64 10.89 -17.47
C GLN A 236 0.64 11.36 -18.51
N ASP A 237 0.82 10.96 -19.78
CA ASP A 237 -0.05 11.38 -20.88
C ASP A 237 -1.50 10.95 -20.60
N LEU A 238 -1.71 9.71 -20.15
CA LEU A 238 -3.04 9.20 -19.84
C LEU A 238 -3.70 9.90 -18.65
N VAL A 239 -2.95 10.19 -17.58
CA VAL A 239 -3.48 10.94 -16.42
C VAL A 239 -3.81 12.39 -16.79
N ARG A 240 -3.06 12.99 -17.73
CA ARG A 240 -3.24 14.40 -18.14
C ARG A 240 -4.30 14.60 -19.20
N GLU A 241 -4.25 13.80 -20.26
CA GLU A 241 -5.04 13.92 -21.47
C GLU A 241 -6.24 12.96 -21.50
N GLY A 242 -6.31 12.04 -20.54
CA GLY A 242 -7.31 10.99 -20.48
C GLY A 242 -6.94 9.77 -21.32
N GLY A 243 -7.68 8.68 -21.11
CA GLY A 243 -7.45 7.41 -21.78
C GLY A 243 -7.61 6.24 -20.81
N SER A 244 -6.95 5.12 -21.09
CA SER A 244 -7.06 3.94 -20.23
C SER A 244 -5.75 3.17 -20.13
N LEU A 245 -5.49 2.59 -18.96
CA LEU A 245 -4.31 1.79 -18.68
C LEU A 245 -4.73 0.40 -18.21
N LYS A 246 -4.31 -0.63 -18.95
CA LYS A 246 -4.68 -2.03 -18.67
C LYS A 246 -3.78 -2.59 -17.57
N ARG A 247 -4.38 -3.16 -16.52
CA ARG A 247 -3.64 -3.81 -15.44
C ARG A 247 -3.07 -5.15 -15.90
N GLY A 248 -1.87 -5.44 -15.46
CA GLY A 248 -1.23 -6.74 -15.52
C GLY A 248 -1.11 -7.36 -14.13
N THR A 249 -0.28 -8.39 -14.00
CA THR A 249 0.07 -8.92 -12.67
C THR A 249 0.92 -7.91 -11.93
N ARG A 250 0.45 -7.48 -10.76
CA ARG A 250 1.16 -6.58 -9.85
C ARG A 250 1.60 -7.33 -8.60
N TYR A 251 2.83 -7.05 -8.16
CA TYR A 251 3.31 -7.45 -6.85
C TYR A 251 3.48 -6.21 -5.97
N SER A 252 3.07 -6.28 -4.72
CA SER A 252 3.31 -5.21 -3.75
C SER A 252 4.06 -5.72 -2.53
N LEU A 253 5.16 -5.06 -2.17
CA LEU A 253 5.91 -5.33 -0.95
C LEU A 253 5.53 -4.26 0.07
N THR A 254 4.70 -4.62 1.04
CA THR A 254 4.29 -3.74 2.14
C THR A 254 5.22 -3.96 3.33
N CYS A 255 6.16 -3.03 3.49
CA CYS A 255 7.25 -3.04 4.46
C CYS A 255 6.85 -2.23 5.69
N ARG A 256 6.93 -2.84 6.88
CA ARG A 256 6.51 -2.26 8.15
C ARG A 256 7.50 -2.61 9.26
N ASP A 257 7.47 -1.81 10.33
CA ASP A 257 8.16 -2.11 11.57
C ASP A 257 7.16 -2.57 12.63
N VAL A 258 7.32 -3.80 13.13
CA VAL A 258 6.60 -4.32 14.29
C VAL A 258 7.40 -3.99 15.54
N GLU A 259 6.80 -3.22 16.44
CA GLU A 259 7.49 -2.69 17.62
C GLU A 259 7.89 -3.79 18.61
N LYS A 260 7.00 -4.76 18.85
CA LYS A 260 7.21 -5.80 19.86
C LYS A 260 7.65 -7.11 19.21
N VAL A 261 8.88 -7.52 19.54
CA VAL A 261 9.54 -8.66 18.90
C VAL A 261 9.94 -9.74 19.92
N VAL A 262 9.77 -11.00 19.55
CA VAL A 262 10.19 -12.18 20.31
C VAL A 262 11.18 -12.99 19.48
N ASN A 263 12.34 -13.29 20.06
CA ASN A 263 13.37 -14.11 19.42
C ASN A 263 13.06 -15.60 19.53
N ARG A 264 13.01 -16.30 18.39
CA ARG A 264 12.80 -17.77 18.31
C ARG A 264 13.71 -18.60 19.21
N LYS A 265 14.93 -18.12 19.49
CA LYS A 265 15.92 -18.81 20.34
C LYS A 265 15.47 -19.00 21.80
N PHE A 266 14.46 -18.28 22.27
CA PHE A 266 13.96 -18.38 23.65
C PHE A 266 12.72 -19.27 23.83
N MET A 267 12.16 -19.85 22.76
CA MET A 267 10.98 -20.74 22.85
C MET A 267 11.32 -22.24 23.01
N GLY A 268 12.60 -22.60 23.02
CA GLY A 268 13.08 -23.99 23.01
C GLY A 268 13.50 -24.58 24.36
N LYS A 269 12.96 -24.12 25.49
CA LYS A 269 13.15 -24.76 26.81
C LYS A 269 11.90 -24.64 27.67
N ARG A 270 10.93 -25.52 27.48
CA ARG A 270 10.04 -26.02 28.53
C ARG A 270 9.68 -27.46 28.21
#